data_AF-A0A1G1WC08-F1
#
_entry.id   AF-A0A1G1WC08-F1
#
_cell.length_a   1.000
_cell.length_b   1.000
_cell.length_c   1.000
_cell.angle_alpha   90.00
_cell.angle_beta   90.00
_cell.angle_gamma   90.00
#
_symmetry.space_group_name_H-M   'P 1'
#
loop_
_entity.id
_entity.type
_entity.pdbx_description
1 polymer ?
#
loop_
_entity_poly.entity_id
_entity_poly.type
_entity_poly.pdbx_seq_one_letter_code
_entity_poly.pdbx_strand_id
1 'polypeptide(L)'
;MKVPLIKSLSENKEFFYAVALILLIPAAILANTFLFIAGLNQTFAVELTNKANLATTVLSSTIKNAVENKKVLEETVDLVVTNSPEVVGLTILSFEQGIPITLATSEGEAAISTETVLLTKLAWTTQQPYTTRIETLSDKAEAITLWQVSLPIVEDGSGNNAKSKSVKGETKTNNKSSTNVKSSEPKKKTLAVINLKVSGEKSDILISQLERNSIIVALATLAIVVLLLLNHFRFFGYARLFTKLKEVDEMKDNFISLASHELRTPVTALRGFASLAVRHFQTGDQQTAIKDMDMVNKSAEGIEELVNDLLDVSRIEQKRLKLEIKQFDLTTLVVEVVQQLQSPATQKGLSLTYEKPTKNLIIAADPGKVKQIFVNLVGNAIKYTQKGSVVISHELEGNTIKTLIKDTGIGIPAQELPTLFEKFHRVQNEKTRQIRGTGLGLWITKQLAEMMKGKIFIESIENTGTKVIVVFPLIQQNPGLGDK
;
A
#
# COMPACT_ATOMS: atom_id res chain seq x y z
N MET A 1 5.74 9.65 17.03
CA MET A 1 6.02 9.80 15.58
C MET A 1 5.86 8.42 14.92
N LYS A 2 4.62 7.99 14.66
CA LYS A 2 4.31 6.68 14.08
C LYS A 2 3.18 6.86 13.06
N VAL A 3 3.45 6.37 11.85
CA VAL A 3 2.54 6.09 10.72
C VAL A 3 1.94 7.29 9.96
N PRO A 4 2.52 7.61 8.79
CA PRO A 4 1.74 8.03 7.62
C PRO A 4 2.12 7.19 6.38
N LEU A 5 2.47 5.92 6.55
CA LEU A 5 2.70 5.02 5.40
C LEU A 5 1.37 4.57 4.78
N ILE A 6 0.40 4.20 5.62
CA ILE A 6 -0.85 3.56 5.18
C ILE A 6 -1.72 4.50 4.33
N LYS A 7 -1.80 5.79 4.67
CA LYS A 7 -2.63 6.77 3.94
C LYS A 7 -2.08 7.13 2.55
N SER A 8 -0.77 7.03 2.36
CA SER A 8 -0.11 7.23 1.06
C SER A 8 -0.15 5.97 0.19
N LEU A 9 -0.29 4.80 0.80
CA LEU A 9 -0.43 3.51 0.11
C LEU A 9 -1.86 3.33 -0.45
N SER A 10 -2.88 3.88 0.22
CA SER A 10 -4.29 3.78 -0.23
C SER A 10 -4.61 4.56 -1.52
N GLU A 11 -3.80 5.56 -1.89
CA GLU A 11 -4.06 6.42 -3.06
C GLU A 11 -3.50 5.85 -4.37
N ASN A 12 -2.60 4.85 -4.30
CA ASN A 12 -1.92 4.35 -5.50
C ASN A 12 -2.49 2.98 -5.93
N LYS A 13 -3.37 2.98 -6.94
CA LYS A 13 -4.01 1.77 -7.48
C LYS A 13 -3.00 0.74 -8.00
N GLU A 14 -1.86 1.19 -8.50
CA GLU A 14 -0.80 0.32 -9.02
C GLU A 14 -0.15 -0.52 -7.91
N PHE A 15 -0.07 0.03 -6.69
CA PHE A 15 0.46 -0.70 -5.52
C PHE A 15 -0.44 -1.89 -5.16
N PHE A 16 -1.76 -1.69 -5.07
CA PHE A 16 -2.68 -2.78 -4.79
C PHE A 16 -2.69 -3.82 -5.90
N TYR A 17 -2.56 -3.40 -7.16
CA TYR A 17 -2.50 -4.32 -8.28
C TYR A 17 -1.24 -5.20 -8.22
N ALA A 18 -0.07 -4.62 -7.95
CA ALA A 18 1.18 -5.37 -7.81
C ALA A 18 1.15 -6.34 -6.63
N VAL A 19 0.67 -5.90 -5.46
CA VAL A 19 0.52 -6.75 -4.27
C VAL A 19 -0.48 -7.88 -4.52
N ALA A 20 -1.62 -7.57 -5.16
CA ALA A 20 -2.61 -8.58 -5.52
C ALA A 20 -2.04 -9.63 -6.46
N LEU A 21 -1.30 -9.22 -7.51
CA LEU A 21 -0.70 -10.14 -8.48
C LEU A 21 0.36 -11.04 -7.82
N ILE A 22 1.17 -10.48 -6.93
CA ILE A 22 2.20 -11.19 -6.18
C ILE A 22 1.60 -12.21 -5.20
N LEU A 23 0.41 -11.95 -4.63
CA LEU A 23 -0.27 -12.90 -3.73
C LEU A 23 -1.13 -13.92 -4.49
N LEU A 24 -1.77 -13.51 -5.58
CA LEU A 24 -2.74 -14.31 -6.31
C LEU A 24 -2.08 -15.41 -7.15
N ILE A 25 -0.89 -15.16 -7.70
CA ILE A 25 -0.16 -16.16 -8.50
C ILE A 25 0.23 -17.39 -7.65
N PRO A 26 0.91 -17.27 -6.49
CA PRO A 26 1.21 -18.42 -5.64
C PRO A 26 -0.05 -19.12 -5.12
N ALA A 27 -1.08 -18.35 -4.75
CA ALA A 27 -2.35 -18.92 -4.28
C ALA A 27 -3.02 -19.76 -5.38
N ALA A 28 -3.00 -19.30 -6.63
CA ALA A 28 -3.52 -20.05 -7.77
C ALA A 28 -2.72 -21.33 -8.04
N ILE A 29 -1.38 -21.28 -7.92
CA ILE A 29 -0.51 -22.46 -8.05
C ILE A 29 -0.85 -23.49 -6.97
N LEU A 30 -0.94 -23.06 -5.72
CA LEU A 30 -1.31 -23.91 -4.59
C LEU A 30 -2.68 -24.58 -4.77
N ALA A 31 -3.69 -23.80 -5.17
CA ALA A 31 -5.02 -24.31 -5.44
C ALA A 31 -5.02 -25.34 -6.58
N ASN A 32 -4.28 -25.07 -7.66
CA ASN A 32 -4.15 -25.99 -8.79
C ASN A 32 -3.48 -27.30 -8.39
N THR A 33 -2.40 -27.24 -7.60
CA THR A 33 -1.71 -28.44 -7.11
C THR A 33 -2.61 -29.29 -6.21
N PHE A 34 -3.38 -28.65 -5.31
CA PHE A 34 -4.34 -29.36 -4.46
C PHE A 34 -5.44 -30.06 -5.27
N LEU A 35 -6.05 -29.35 -6.22
CA LEU A 35 -7.09 -29.92 -7.09
C LEU A 35 -6.56 -31.08 -7.94
N PHE A 36 -5.33 -30.98 -8.43
CA PHE A 36 -4.68 -32.05 -9.20
C PHE A 36 -4.45 -33.31 -8.37
N ILE A 37 -3.94 -33.19 -7.14
CA ILE A 37 -3.74 -34.34 -6.22
C ILE A 37 -5.09 -35.02 -5.91
N ALA A 38 -6.13 -34.23 -5.63
CA ALA A 38 -7.47 -34.76 -5.38
C ALA A 38 -8.03 -35.53 -6.60
N GLY A 39 -7.83 -35.01 -7.81
CA GLY A 39 -8.24 -35.67 -9.06
C GLY A 39 -7.50 -36.98 -9.36
N LEU A 40 -6.20 -37.05 -9.03
CA LEU A 40 -5.42 -38.28 -9.18
C LEU A 40 -5.97 -39.41 -8.30
N ASN A 41 -6.26 -39.14 -7.03
CA ASN A 41 -6.82 -40.14 -6.11
C ASN A 41 -8.13 -40.76 -6.64
N GLN A 42 -9.00 -39.94 -7.22
CA GLN A 42 -10.24 -40.42 -7.81
C GLN A 42 -10.00 -41.27 -9.06
N THR A 43 -9.06 -40.87 -9.93
CA THR A 43 -8.73 -41.60 -11.16
C THR A 43 -8.15 -42.98 -10.85
N PHE A 44 -7.30 -43.08 -9.83
CA PHE A 44 -6.76 -44.37 -9.38
C PHE A 44 -7.86 -45.33 -8.90
N ALA A 45 -8.84 -44.84 -8.15
CA ALA A 45 -9.97 -45.67 -7.71
C ALA A 45 -10.76 -46.25 -8.89
N VAL A 46 -10.95 -45.46 -9.95
CA VAL A 46 -11.63 -45.90 -11.18
C VAL A 46 -10.78 -46.92 -11.95
N GLU A 47 -9.48 -46.66 -12.13
CA GLU A 47 -8.57 -47.56 -12.85
C GLU A 47 -8.45 -48.92 -12.16
N LEU A 48 -8.37 -48.93 -10.83
CA LEU A 48 -8.31 -50.16 -10.05
C LEU A 48 -9.61 -50.98 -10.19
N THR A 49 -10.75 -50.29 -10.19
CA THR A 49 -12.07 -50.91 -10.43
C THR A 49 -12.15 -51.50 -11.84
N ASN A 50 -11.64 -50.80 -12.86
CA ASN A 50 -11.62 -51.27 -14.23
C ASN A 50 -10.71 -52.50 -14.41
N LYS A 51 -9.50 -52.47 -13.83
CA LYS A 51 -8.58 -53.62 -13.83
C LYS A 51 -9.19 -54.83 -13.12
N ALA A 52 -9.88 -54.62 -11.99
CA ALA A 52 -10.59 -55.68 -11.28
C ALA A 52 -11.71 -56.28 -12.16
N ASN A 53 -12.50 -55.46 -12.84
CA ASN A 53 -13.53 -55.92 -13.79
C ASN A 53 -12.92 -56.73 -14.97
N LEU A 54 -11.78 -56.31 -15.51
CA LEU A 54 -11.08 -57.06 -16.56
C LEU A 54 -10.57 -58.42 -16.05
N ALA A 55 -10.00 -58.45 -14.85
CA ALA A 55 -9.60 -59.69 -14.19
C ALA A 55 -10.80 -60.65 -14.02
N THR A 56 -11.99 -60.15 -13.69
CA THR A 56 -13.20 -60.99 -13.63
C THR A 56 -13.64 -61.55 -14.97
N THR A 57 -13.43 -60.83 -16.08
CA THR A 57 -13.81 -61.34 -17.41
C THR A 57 -12.93 -62.54 -17.77
N VAL A 58 -11.64 -62.47 -17.45
CA VAL A 58 -10.69 -63.56 -17.65
C VAL A 58 -10.98 -64.72 -16.68
N LEU A 59 -11.12 -64.42 -15.38
CA LEU A 59 -11.33 -65.41 -14.34
C LEU A 59 -12.70 -66.09 -14.42
N SER A 60 -13.78 -65.37 -14.77
CA SER A 60 -15.12 -65.98 -14.87
C SER A 60 -15.18 -67.04 -15.97
N SER A 61 -14.44 -66.86 -17.08
CA SER A 61 -14.34 -67.86 -18.14
C SER A 61 -13.59 -69.13 -17.69
N THR A 62 -12.53 -68.98 -16.89
CA THR A 62 -11.74 -70.10 -16.36
C THR A 62 -12.48 -70.81 -15.21
N ILE A 63 -13.06 -70.05 -14.28
CA ILE A 63 -13.79 -70.56 -13.11
C ILE A 63 -15.04 -71.31 -13.55
N LYS A 64 -15.81 -70.80 -14.53
CA LYS A 64 -17.02 -71.50 -15.03
C LYS A 64 -16.75 -72.92 -15.51
N ASN A 65 -15.56 -73.17 -16.04
CA ASN A 65 -15.13 -74.50 -16.51
C ASN A 65 -14.39 -75.32 -15.44
N ALA A 66 -14.04 -74.72 -14.30
CA ALA A 66 -13.20 -75.30 -13.25
C ALA A 66 -13.88 -75.39 -11.87
N VAL A 67 -15.15 -74.95 -11.70
CA VAL A 67 -15.90 -75.03 -10.43
C VAL A 67 -15.92 -76.46 -9.86
N GLU A 68 -15.84 -77.48 -10.73
CA GLU A 68 -15.85 -78.89 -10.33
C GLU A 68 -14.46 -79.43 -9.95
N ASN A 69 -13.37 -78.71 -10.22
CA ASN A 69 -12.00 -79.15 -9.93
C ASN A 69 -11.23 -78.13 -9.09
N LYS A 70 -11.25 -78.36 -7.77
CA LYS A 70 -10.57 -77.54 -6.76
C LYS A 70 -9.07 -77.32 -7.06
N LYS A 71 -8.37 -78.31 -7.61
CA LYS A 71 -6.93 -78.24 -7.86
C LYS A 71 -6.57 -77.23 -8.98
N VAL A 72 -7.41 -77.14 -10.01
CA VAL A 72 -7.23 -76.20 -11.12
C VAL A 72 -7.50 -74.75 -10.68
N LEU A 73 -8.44 -74.55 -9.77
CA LEU A 73 -8.73 -73.25 -9.18
C LEU A 73 -7.58 -72.75 -8.31
N GLU A 74 -6.99 -73.62 -7.48
CA GLU A 74 -5.82 -73.29 -6.66
C GLU A 74 -4.61 -72.91 -7.54
N GLU A 75 -4.27 -73.70 -8.56
CA GLU A 75 -3.16 -73.37 -9.49
C GLU A 75 -3.39 -72.05 -10.25
N THR A 76 -4.65 -71.74 -10.61
CA THR A 76 -4.99 -70.48 -11.29
C THR A 76 -4.86 -69.28 -10.36
N VAL A 77 -5.28 -69.42 -9.09
CA VAL A 77 -5.15 -68.37 -8.08
C VAL A 77 -3.67 -68.06 -7.82
N ASP A 78 -2.84 -69.09 -7.65
CA ASP A 78 -1.41 -68.94 -7.42
C ASP A 78 -0.68 -68.29 -8.62
N LEU A 79 -1.06 -68.65 -9.86
CA LEU A 79 -0.49 -68.05 -11.06
C LEU A 79 -0.83 -66.56 -11.18
N VAL A 80 -2.04 -66.15 -10.81
CA VAL A 80 -2.47 -64.75 -10.84
C VAL A 80 -1.71 -63.90 -9.83
N VAL A 81 -1.54 -64.42 -8.60
CA VAL A 81 -0.76 -63.75 -7.54
C VAL A 81 0.73 -63.68 -7.92
N THR A 82 1.29 -64.75 -8.50
CA THR A 82 2.71 -64.78 -8.91
C THR A 82 3.01 -63.81 -10.05
N ASN A 83 2.10 -63.68 -11.03
CA ASN A 83 2.30 -62.81 -12.19
C ASN A 83 1.91 -61.34 -11.94
N SER A 84 1.23 -61.05 -10.82
CA SER A 84 0.72 -59.71 -10.50
C SER A 84 1.20 -59.29 -9.11
N PRO A 85 2.37 -58.64 -8.99
CA PRO A 85 2.95 -58.26 -7.70
C PRO A 85 2.12 -57.22 -6.93
N GLU A 86 1.11 -56.62 -7.58
CA GLU A 86 0.14 -55.72 -6.95
C GLU A 86 -0.97 -56.49 -6.21
N VAL A 87 -1.17 -57.79 -6.49
CA VAL A 87 -2.19 -58.62 -5.85
C VAL A 87 -1.60 -59.27 -4.60
N VAL A 88 -2.09 -58.85 -3.43
CA VAL A 88 -1.65 -59.36 -2.12
C VAL A 88 -2.44 -60.60 -1.71
N GLY A 89 -3.68 -60.71 -2.19
CA GLY A 89 -4.53 -61.84 -1.87
C GLY A 89 -5.67 -62.03 -2.85
N LEU A 90 -5.99 -63.29 -3.12
CA LEU A 90 -7.10 -63.69 -3.97
C LEU A 90 -7.80 -64.89 -3.35
N THR A 91 -9.09 -64.73 -3.05
CA THR A 91 -9.93 -65.76 -2.44
C THR A 91 -11.23 -65.91 -3.24
N ILE A 92 -11.58 -67.14 -3.59
CA ILE A 92 -12.82 -67.47 -4.28
C ILE A 92 -13.74 -68.17 -3.26
N LEU A 93 -14.91 -67.59 -3.02
CA LEU A 93 -15.90 -68.08 -2.06
C LEU A 93 -17.19 -68.51 -2.76
N SER A 94 -17.84 -69.55 -2.28
CA SER A 94 -19.25 -69.86 -2.55
C SER A 94 -20.06 -69.69 -1.26
N PHE A 95 -21.38 -69.58 -1.34
CA PHE A 95 -22.24 -69.58 -0.16
C PHE A 95 -23.25 -70.72 -0.22
N GLU A 96 -23.14 -71.64 0.74
CA GLU A 96 -24.14 -72.69 0.96
C GLU A 96 -24.90 -72.38 2.26
N GLN A 97 -26.23 -72.31 2.17
CA GLN A 97 -27.11 -71.98 3.31
C GLN A 97 -26.70 -70.69 4.07
N GLY A 98 -26.06 -69.75 3.37
CA GLY A 98 -25.61 -68.47 3.95
C GLY A 98 -24.27 -68.50 4.68
N ILE A 99 -23.57 -69.63 4.66
CA ILE A 99 -22.22 -69.82 5.20
C ILE A 99 -21.21 -69.74 4.04
N PRO A 100 -20.15 -68.91 4.14
CA PRO A 100 -19.12 -68.84 3.11
C PRO A 100 -18.26 -70.12 3.13
N ILE A 101 -18.05 -70.70 1.94
CA ILE A 101 -17.17 -71.85 1.71
C ILE A 101 -16.04 -71.40 0.77
N THR A 102 -14.80 -71.58 1.19
CA THR A 102 -13.63 -71.25 0.37
C THR A 102 -13.40 -72.33 -0.69
N LEU A 103 -13.49 -71.93 -1.96
CA LEU A 103 -13.21 -72.79 -3.11
C LEU A 103 -11.70 -72.82 -3.42
N ALA A 104 -11.04 -71.66 -3.38
CA ALA A 104 -9.59 -71.51 -3.53
C ALA A 104 -9.13 -70.22 -2.85
N THR A 105 -7.91 -70.18 -2.31
CA THR A 105 -7.35 -68.99 -1.68
C THR A 105 -5.83 -68.98 -1.73
N SER A 106 -5.25 -67.80 -1.94
CA SER A 106 -3.81 -67.56 -1.78
C SER A 106 -3.44 -67.08 -0.37
N GLU A 107 -4.42 -66.84 0.52
CA GLU A 107 -4.23 -66.20 1.84
C GLU A 107 -4.31 -67.20 3.03
N GLY A 108 -4.47 -68.51 2.77
CA GLY A 108 -4.62 -69.52 3.81
C GLY A 108 -5.84 -69.29 4.72
N GLU A 109 -5.77 -69.69 6.01
CA GLU A 109 -6.88 -69.51 6.98
C GLU A 109 -7.21 -68.04 7.29
N ALA A 110 -6.31 -67.09 6.97
CA ALA A 110 -6.51 -65.66 7.16
C ALA A 110 -7.45 -65.01 6.11
N ALA A 111 -7.91 -65.78 5.12
CA ALA A 111 -8.79 -65.33 4.04
C ALA A 111 -10.17 -64.86 4.52
N ILE A 112 -10.65 -65.34 5.67
CA ILE A 112 -12.02 -65.14 6.16
C ILE A 112 -12.03 -64.22 7.38
N SER A 113 -11.76 -62.92 7.17
CA SER A 113 -12.02 -61.91 8.21
C SER A 113 -13.52 -61.57 8.30
N THR A 114 -13.99 -61.09 9.45
CA THR A 114 -15.40 -60.68 9.63
C THR A 114 -15.83 -59.62 8.61
N GLU A 115 -14.92 -58.71 8.23
CA GLU A 115 -15.15 -57.66 7.24
C GLU A 115 -15.17 -58.24 5.81
N THR A 116 -14.30 -59.20 5.52
CA THR A 116 -14.30 -59.96 4.26
C THR A 116 -15.61 -60.72 4.04
N VAL A 117 -16.13 -61.37 5.08
CA VAL A 117 -17.40 -62.10 5.02
C VAL A 117 -18.58 -61.17 4.76
N LEU A 118 -18.61 -59.99 5.40
CA LEU A 118 -19.70 -59.04 5.19
C LEU A 118 -19.73 -58.53 3.75
N LEU A 119 -18.59 -58.10 3.22
CA LEU A 119 -18.51 -57.52 1.87
C LEU A 119 -18.80 -58.57 0.79
N THR A 120 -18.28 -59.78 0.95
CA THR A 120 -18.52 -60.89 0.01
C THR A 120 -19.95 -61.40 0.07
N LYS A 121 -20.58 -61.41 1.25
CA LYS A 121 -22.00 -61.74 1.41
C LYS A 121 -22.91 -60.69 0.77
N LEU A 122 -22.57 -59.41 0.90
CA LEU A 122 -23.27 -58.34 0.20
C LEU A 122 -23.14 -58.53 -1.32
N ALA A 123 -21.93 -58.75 -1.83
CA ALA A 123 -21.69 -59.04 -3.24
C ALA A 123 -22.51 -60.25 -3.74
N TRP A 124 -22.51 -61.35 -2.98
CA TRP A 124 -23.28 -62.55 -3.31
C TRP A 124 -24.78 -62.30 -3.40
N THR A 125 -25.34 -61.57 -2.44
CA THR A 125 -26.78 -61.36 -2.30
C THR A 125 -27.34 -60.32 -3.25
N THR A 126 -26.61 -59.23 -3.49
CA THR A 126 -27.07 -58.15 -4.37
C THR A 126 -26.63 -58.34 -5.82
N GLN A 127 -25.72 -59.27 -6.09
CA GLN A 127 -25.15 -59.53 -7.42
C GLN A 127 -24.46 -58.30 -8.02
N GLN A 128 -23.99 -57.40 -7.16
CA GLN A 128 -23.22 -56.22 -7.53
C GLN A 128 -21.80 -56.31 -6.95
N PRO A 129 -20.80 -55.74 -7.63
CA PRO A 129 -19.47 -55.61 -7.05
C PRO A 129 -19.45 -54.60 -5.91
N TYR A 130 -18.63 -54.87 -4.90
CA TYR A 130 -18.34 -53.94 -3.81
C TYR A 130 -16.84 -53.76 -3.64
N THR A 131 -16.44 -52.54 -3.29
CA THR A 131 -15.05 -52.16 -3.05
C THR A 131 -14.97 -51.42 -1.71
N THR A 132 -13.91 -51.71 -0.95
CA THR A 132 -13.58 -50.98 0.26
C THR A 132 -12.07 -50.75 0.35
N ARG A 133 -11.70 -49.66 1.01
CA ARG A 133 -10.31 -49.32 1.32
C ARG A 133 -10.00 -49.82 2.73
N ILE A 134 -8.90 -50.55 2.88
CA ILE A 134 -8.42 -51.09 4.15
C ILE A 134 -7.03 -50.52 4.41
N GLU A 135 -6.81 -50.02 5.62
CA GLU A 135 -5.47 -49.63 6.06
C GLU A 135 -4.88 -50.78 6.88
N THR A 136 -3.71 -51.26 6.49
CA THR A 136 -3.00 -52.33 7.21
C THR A 136 -1.53 -51.99 7.35
N LEU A 137 -0.81 -52.73 8.18
CA LEU A 137 0.64 -52.62 8.29
C LEU A 137 1.31 -53.62 7.34
N SER A 138 2.32 -53.17 6.60
CA SER A 138 3.25 -54.01 5.86
C SER A 138 4.12 -54.83 6.82
N ASP A 139 4.80 -55.87 6.33
CA ASP A 139 5.78 -56.67 7.10
C ASP A 139 6.89 -55.81 7.74
N LYS A 140 7.10 -54.59 7.23
CA LYS A 140 8.04 -53.58 7.77
C LYS A 140 7.42 -52.59 8.76
N ALA A 141 6.19 -52.83 9.21
CA ALA A 141 5.41 -51.94 10.08
C ALA A 141 5.11 -50.54 9.50
N GLU A 142 5.09 -50.42 8.18
CA GLU A 142 4.64 -49.20 7.47
C GLU A 142 3.15 -49.32 7.15
N ALA A 143 2.39 -48.23 7.34
CA ALA A 143 0.97 -48.21 6.98
C ALA A 143 0.82 -48.26 5.45
N ILE A 144 0.18 -49.31 4.95
CA ILE A 144 -0.12 -49.52 3.54
C ILE A 144 -1.62 -49.56 3.31
N THR A 145 -2.06 -49.00 2.18
CA THR A 145 -3.45 -49.13 1.76
C THR A 145 -3.62 -50.41 0.95
N LEU A 146 -4.56 -51.25 1.36
CA LEU A 146 -5.11 -52.32 0.54
C LEU A 146 -6.49 -51.94 0.02
N TRP A 147 -6.75 -52.24 -1.24
CA TRP A 147 -8.10 -52.19 -1.79
C TRP A 147 -8.66 -53.59 -1.84
N GLN A 148 -9.77 -53.80 -1.15
CA GLN A 148 -10.50 -55.05 -1.18
C GLN A 148 -11.70 -54.92 -2.11
N VAL A 149 -11.77 -55.79 -3.11
CA VAL A 149 -12.81 -55.83 -4.11
C VAL A 149 -13.51 -57.19 -4.05
N SER A 150 -14.82 -57.20 -3.82
CA SER A 150 -15.67 -58.39 -3.78
C SER A 150 -16.61 -58.39 -4.98
N LEU A 151 -16.46 -59.38 -5.85
CA LEU A 151 -17.11 -59.45 -7.15
C LEU A 151 -17.92 -60.75 -7.29
N PRO A 152 -19.25 -60.69 -7.50
CA PRO A 152 -20.05 -61.89 -7.72
C PRO A 152 -19.90 -62.40 -9.15
N ILE A 153 -19.72 -63.72 -9.30
CA ILE A 153 -19.80 -64.42 -10.58
C ILE A 153 -21.23 -64.92 -10.73
N VAL A 154 -21.91 -64.45 -11.77
CA VAL A 154 -23.31 -64.78 -12.01
C VAL A 154 -23.44 -65.65 -13.26
N GLU A 155 -24.28 -66.68 -13.20
CA GLU A 155 -24.59 -67.54 -14.34
C GLU A 155 -25.45 -66.77 -15.35
N ASP A 156 -24.89 -66.46 -16.52
CA ASP A 156 -25.66 -65.85 -17.60
C ASP A 156 -26.59 -66.89 -18.23
N GLY A 157 -27.87 -66.79 -17.89
CA GLY A 157 -28.96 -67.49 -18.56
C GLY A 157 -29.23 -66.93 -19.95
N SER A 158 -28.34 -67.15 -20.91
CA SER A 158 -28.67 -67.20 -22.35
C SER A 158 -27.46 -67.63 -23.17
N GLY A 159 -27.57 -68.78 -23.84
CA GLY A 159 -26.77 -69.06 -25.01
C GLY A 159 -27.09 -68.07 -26.16
N ASN A 160 -26.13 -67.95 -27.07
CA ASN A 160 -26.16 -67.28 -28.37
C ASN A 160 -26.01 -65.75 -28.45
N ASN A 161 -24.87 -65.38 -29.07
CA ASN A 161 -24.68 -64.31 -30.06
C ASN A 161 -25.33 -62.94 -29.80
N ALA A 162 -24.51 -61.95 -29.42
CA ALA A 162 -24.75 -60.58 -29.85
C ALA A 162 -23.44 -59.83 -30.10
N LYS A 163 -23.22 -59.59 -31.40
CA LYS A 163 -22.30 -58.63 -31.99
C LYS A 163 -22.25 -57.30 -31.23
N SER A 164 -21.02 -56.82 -31.05
CA SER A 164 -20.60 -55.41 -31.14
C SER A 164 -21.70 -54.45 -31.61
N LYS A 165 -22.12 -53.52 -30.73
CA LYS A 165 -22.63 -52.22 -31.16
C LYS A 165 -21.97 -51.10 -30.36
N SER A 166 -21.10 -50.42 -31.10
CA SER A 166 -20.52 -49.11 -30.82
C SER A 166 -21.58 -48.06 -30.50
N VAL A 167 -21.29 -47.22 -29.51
CA VAL A 167 -22.05 -46.03 -29.11
C VAL A 167 -21.70 -44.87 -30.05
N LYS A 168 -22.71 -44.28 -30.70
CA LYS A 168 -22.66 -42.92 -31.26
C LYS A 168 -23.97 -42.20 -30.96
N GLY A 169 -23.85 -41.04 -30.30
CA GLY A 169 -24.52 -39.78 -30.65
C GLY A 169 -26.05 -39.63 -30.59
N GLU A 170 -26.47 -38.69 -29.73
CA GLU A 170 -27.43 -37.62 -30.02
C GLU A 170 -28.97 -37.84 -29.94
N THR A 171 -29.54 -37.14 -28.94
CA THR A 171 -30.69 -36.21 -28.92
C THR A 171 -32.12 -36.57 -29.39
N LYS A 172 -33.06 -36.18 -28.50
CA LYS A 172 -34.42 -35.61 -28.66
C LYS A 172 -35.69 -36.48 -28.50
N THR A 173 -36.44 -36.08 -27.46
CA THR A 173 -37.90 -35.80 -27.35
C THR A 173 -38.98 -36.89 -27.47
N ASN A 174 -39.81 -36.90 -26.41
CA ASN A 174 -41.27 -36.98 -26.31
C ASN A 174 -42.04 -38.33 -26.30
N ASN A 175 -42.90 -38.37 -25.26
CA ASN A 175 -44.24 -38.94 -25.13
C ASN A 175 -44.49 -40.37 -24.61
N LYS A 176 -45.20 -40.39 -23.46
CA LYS A 176 -46.29 -41.28 -23.00
C LYS A 176 -46.26 -42.75 -23.44
N SER A 177 -46.22 -43.68 -22.48
CA SER A 177 -47.43 -44.34 -21.96
C SER A 177 -47.10 -45.31 -20.85
N SER A 178 -47.88 -45.26 -19.78
CA SER A 178 -47.98 -46.25 -18.72
C SER A 178 -48.44 -47.60 -19.28
N THR A 179 -47.67 -48.67 -19.08
CA THR A 179 -48.20 -50.03 -18.97
C THR A 179 -47.42 -50.81 -17.92
N ASN A 180 -48.19 -51.30 -16.96
CA ASN A 180 -47.79 -52.13 -15.85
C ASN A 180 -47.41 -53.52 -16.41
N VAL A 181 -46.13 -53.87 -16.41
CA VAL A 181 -45.67 -55.24 -16.68
C VAL A 181 -44.83 -55.68 -15.49
N LYS A 182 -45.43 -56.49 -14.62
CA LYS A 182 -44.69 -57.37 -13.71
C LYS A 182 -43.92 -58.36 -14.57
N SER A 183 -42.70 -58.02 -14.97
CA SER A 183 -41.73 -58.99 -15.50
C SER A 183 -40.89 -59.49 -14.33
N SER A 184 -41.23 -60.67 -13.82
CA SER A 184 -40.33 -61.46 -12.99
C SER A 184 -39.11 -61.84 -13.84
N GLU A 185 -38.00 -61.10 -13.68
CA GLU A 185 -36.71 -61.51 -14.21
C GLU A 185 -36.36 -62.90 -13.66
N PRO A 186 -35.82 -63.83 -14.48
CA PRO A 186 -35.29 -65.07 -13.96
C PRO A 186 -34.16 -64.73 -12.99
N LYS A 187 -34.27 -65.18 -11.73
CA LYS A 187 -33.21 -65.01 -10.73
C LYS A 187 -31.93 -65.67 -11.27
N LYS A 188 -31.02 -64.86 -11.81
CA LYS A 188 -29.68 -65.32 -12.16
C LYS A 188 -29.04 -65.91 -10.91
N LYS A 189 -28.34 -67.03 -11.01
CA LYS A 189 -27.71 -67.68 -9.86
C LYS A 189 -26.27 -67.21 -9.72
N THR A 190 -25.89 -66.71 -8.55
CA THR A 190 -24.48 -66.43 -8.23
C THR A 190 -23.77 -67.77 -8.01
N LEU A 191 -22.68 -68.02 -8.72
CA LEU A 191 -21.91 -69.27 -8.67
C LEU A 191 -20.76 -69.19 -7.66
N ALA A 192 -20.07 -68.05 -7.59
CA ALA A 192 -19.00 -67.76 -6.63
C ALA A 192 -18.85 -66.24 -6.43
N VAL A 193 -18.11 -65.82 -5.42
CA VAL A 193 -17.61 -64.44 -5.24
C VAL A 193 -16.09 -64.48 -5.26
N ILE A 194 -15.49 -63.65 -6.10
CA ILE A 194 -14.05 -63.39 -6.07
C ILE A 194 -13.80 -62.23 -5.11
N ASN A 195 -13.02 -62.48 -4.08
CA ASN A 195 -12.46 -61.46 -3.20
C ASN A 195 -10.99 -61.24 -3.58
N LEU A 196 -10.69 -60.04 -4.07
CA LEU A 196 -9.35 -59.62 -4.49
C LEU A 196 -8.86 -58.52 -3.55
N LYS A 197 -7.64 -58.66 -3.02
CA LYS A 197 -6.93 -57.61 -2.29
C LYS A 197 -5.73 -57.15 -3.10
N VAL A 198 -5.71 -55.85 -3.43
CA VAL A 198 -4.65 -55.23 -4.23
C VAL A 198 -3.92 -54.19 -3.38
N SER A 199 -2.58 -54.24 -3.39
CA SER A 199 -1.73 -53.26 -2.71
C SER A 199 -1.66 -51.95 -3.47
N GLY A 200 -1.94 -50.86 -2.76
CA GLY A 200 -1.70 -49.50 -3.21
C GLY A 200 -0.31 -48.98 -2.86
N GLU A 201 0.55 -49.75 -2.19
CA GLU A 201 1.81 -49.29 -1.58
C GLU A 201 2.70 -48.48 -2.54
N LYS A 202 2.90 -48.96 -3.78
CA LYS A 202 3.71 -48.25 -4.78
C LYS A 202 3.09 -46.89 -5.18
N SER A 203 1.77 -46.82 -5.23
CA SER A 203 1.02 -45.60 -5.51
C SER A 203 1.02 -44.65 -4.32
N ASP A 204 0.87 -45.16 -3.10
CA ASP A 204 0.90 -44.38 -1.86
C ASP A 204 2.28 -43.73 -1.65
N ILE A 205 3.36 -44.45 -1.97
CA ILE A 205 4.73 -43.91 -1.98
C ILE A 205 4.86 -42.76 -2.99
N LEU A 206 4.34 -42.92 -4.22
CA LEU A 206 4.39 -41.86 -5.23
C LEU A 206 3.56 -40.64 -4.81
N ILE A 207 2.37 -40.85 -4.26
CA ILE A 207 1.47 -39.77 -3.81
C ILE A 207 2.11 -38.99 -2.66
N SER A 208 2.64 -39.68 -1.65
CA SER A 208 3.32 -39.03 -0.52
C SER A 208 4.59 -38.27 -0.94
N GLN A 209 5.32 -38.78 -1.96
CA GLN A 209 6.43 -38.04 -2.58
C GLN A 209 5.95 -36.78 -3.31
N LEU A 210 4.88 -36.89 -4.10
CA LEU A 210 4.25 -35.77 -4.82
C LEU A 210 3.75 -34.70 -3.85
N GLU A 211 3.12 -35.09 -2.74
CA GLU A 211 2.64 -34.18 -1.70
C GLU A 211 3.79 -33.41 -1.06
N ARG A 212 4.85 -34.11 -0.62
CA ARG A 212 6.03 -33.46 -0.03
C ARG A 212 6.71 -32.49 -1.01
N ASN A 213 6.90 -32.89 -2.26
CA ASN A 213 7.50 -32.04 -3.28
C ASN A 213 6.65 -30.79 -3.54
N SER A 214 5.32 -30.96 -3.56
CA SER A 214 4.37 -29.86 -3.74
C SER A 214 4.46 -28.83 -2.61
N ILE A 215 4.59 -29.28 -1.36
CA ILE A 215 4.75 -28.39 -0.19
C ILE A 215 6.08 -27.62 -0.28
N ILE A 216 7.18 -28.28 -0.65
CA ILE A 216 8.49 -27.64 -0.79
C ILE A 216 8.43 -26.52 -1.86
N VAL A 217 7.84 -26.81 -3.02
CA VAL A 217 7.66 -25.82 -4.09
C VAL A 217 6.78 -24.66 -3.63
N ALA A 218 5.71 -24.93 -2.88
CA ALA A 218 4.85 -23.88 -2.33
C ALA A 218 5.58 -22.96 -1.34
N LEU A 219 6.37 -23.52 -0.43
CA LEU A 219 7.16 -22.73 0.52
C LEU A 219 8.23 -21.90 -0.20
N ALA A 220 8.90 -22.47 -1.20
CA ALA A 220 9.89 -21.76 -2.00
C ALA A 220 9.26 -20.59 -2.78
N THR A 221 8.11 -20.81 -3.41
CA THR A 221 7.38 -19.75 -4.13
C THR A 221 6.91 -18.64 -3.19
N LEU A 222 6.39 -19.00 -2.00
CA LEU A 222 6.03 -18.03 -0.97
C LEU A 222 7.25 -17.20 -0.52
N ALA A 223 8.40 -17.83 -0.29
CA ALA A 223 9.61 -17.15 0.11
C ALA A 223 10.09 -16.14 -0.95
N ILE A 224 10.07 -16.54 -2.23
CA ILE A 224 10.40 -15.65 -3.36
C ILE A 224 9.45 -14.45 -3.39
N VAL A 225 8.15 -14.68 -3.21
CA VAL A 225 7.15 -13.62 -3.18
C VAL A 225 7.38 -12.64 -2.03
N VAL A 226 7.65 -13.14 -0.83
CA VAL A 226 7.98 -12.28 0.33
C VAL A 226 9.23 -11.46 0.04
N LEU A 227 10.27 -12.06 -0.54
CA LEU A 227 11.50 -11.35 -0.93
C LEU A 227 11.22 -10.24 -1.95
N LEU A 228 10.40 -10.52 -2.97
CA LEU A 228 9.99 -9.53 -3.98
C LEU A 228 9.19 -8.38 -3.35
N LEU A 229 8.27 -8.67 -2.44
CA LEU A 229 7.52 -7.65 -1.71
C LEU A 229 8.45 -6.74 -0.89
N LEU A 230 9.38 -7.33 -0.13
CA LEU A 230 10.35 -6.57 0.65
C LEU A 230 11.20 -5.67 -0.25
N ASN A 231 11.66 -6.18 -1.39
CA ASN A 231 12.42 -5.39 -2.35
C ASN A 231 11.60 -4.26 -2.96
N HIS A 232 10.33 -4.52 -3.30
CA HIS A 232 9.41 -3.52 -3.81
C HIS A 232 9.15 -2.40 -2.79
N PHE A 233 8.94 -2.74 -1.52
CA PHE A 233 8.79 -1.73 -0.44
C PHE A 233 10.04 -0.87 -0.28
N ARG A 234 11.24 -1.46 -0.39
CA ARG A 234 12.49 -0.69 -0.36
C ARG A 234 12.60 0.25 -1.54
N PHE A 235 12.30 -0.22 -2.75
CA PHE A 235 12.31 0.59 -3.97
C PHE A 235 11.36 1.79 -3.85
N PHE A 236 10.14 1.56 -3.37
CA PHE A 236 9.17 2.64 -3.15
C PHE A 236 9.66 3.66 -2.11
N GLY A 237 10.31 3.20 -1.04
CA GLY A 237 10.96 4.07 -0.06
C GLY A 237 12.03 4.96 -0.68
N TYR A 238 12.88 4.39 -1.55
CA TYR A 238 13.91 5.13 -2.27
C TYR A 238 13.34 6.14 -3.27
N ALA A 239 12.32 5.76 -4.03
CA ALA A 239 11.65 6.66 -4.97
C ALA A 239 11.10 7.89 -4.26
N ARG A 240 10.42 7.70 -3.12
CA ARG A 240 9.87 8.81 -2.32
C ARG A 240 10.97 9.71 -1.75
N LEU A 241 12.07 9.13 -1.26
CA LEU A 241 13.19 9.90 -0.75
C LEU A 241 13.85 10.72 -1.87
N PHE A 242 14.02 10.11 -3.04
CA PHE A 242 14.57 10.76 -4.23
C PHE A 242 13.72 11.95 -4.69
N THR A 243 12.39 11.80 -4.76
CA THR A 243 11.48 12.91 -5.09
C THR A 243 11.62 14.06 -4.11
N LYS A 244 11.60 13.78 -2.79
CA LYS A 244 11.79 14.82 -1.77
C LYS A 244 13.14 15.52 -1.86
N LEU A 245 14.20 14.76 -2.13
CA LEU A 245 15.54 15.32 -2.27
C LEU A 245 15.61 16.22 -3.50
N LYS A 246 15.00 15.80 -4.62
CA LYS A 246 14.90 16.58 -5.84
C LYS A 246 14.13 17.88 -5.62
N GLU A 247 12.99 17.84 -4.92
CA GLU A 247 12.24 19.05 -4.55
C GLU A 247 13.10 20.03 -3.74
N VAL A 248 13.88 19.54 -2.77
CA VAL A 248 14.79 20.38 -1.98
C VAL A 248 15.91 20.99 -2.83
N ASP A 249 16.48 20.21 -3.74
CA ASP A 249 17.55 20.66 -4.62
C ASP A 249 17.03 21.72 -5.62
N GLU A 250 15.85 21.50 -6.21
CA GLU A 250 15.17 22.48 -7.07
C GLU A 250 14.85 23.77 -6.31
N MET A 251 14.36 23.68 -5.06
CA MET A 251 14.14 24.86 -4.21
C MET A 251 15.43 25.63 -3.92
N LYS A 252 16.55 24.93 -3.71
CA LYS A 252 17.87 25.53 -3.47
C LYS A 252 18.41 26.20 -4.73
N ASP A 253 18.30 25.58 -5.89
CA ASP A 253 18.74 26.16 -7.16
C ASP A 253 17.91 27.40 -7.51
N ASN A 254 16.59 27.34 -7.30
CA ASN A 254 15.70 28.49 -7.44
C ASN A 254 16.09 29.61 -6.47
N PHE A 255 16.44 29.30 -5.22
CA PHE A 255 16.92 30.28 -4.24
C PHE A 255 18.20 30.98 -4.72
N ILE A 256 19.20 30.23 -5.20
CA ILE A 256 20.48 30.80 -5.67
C ILE A 256 20.27 31.66 -6.92
N SER A 257 19.44 31.19 -7.86
CA SER A 257 19.12 31.91 -9.09
C SER A 257 18.41 33.24 -8.81
N LEU A 258 17.38 33.22 -7.95
CA LEU A 258 16.64 34.43 -7.54
C LEU A 258 17.51 35.41 -6.77
N ALA A 259 18.30 34.94 -5.80
CA ALA A 259 19.24 35.78 -5.06
C ALA A 259 20.27 36.44 -6.00
N SER A 260 20.78 35.70 -6.99
CA SER A 260 21.71 36.22 -7.99
C SER A 260 21.07 37.31 -8.86
N HIS A 261 19.81 37.12 -9.25
CA HIS A 261 19.07 38.11 -10.03
C HIS A 261 18.82 39.40 -9.21
N GLU A 262 18.35 39.27 -7.98
CA GLU A 262 18.07 40.40 -7.09
C GLU A 262 19.34 41.14 -6.66
N LEU A 263 20.51 40.48 -6.61
CA LEU A 263 21.81 41.15 -6.42
C LEU A 263 22.29 41.88 -7.68
N ARG A 264 22.04 41.32 -8.88
CA ARG A 264 22.53 41.90 -10.14
C ARG A 264 21.93 43.28 -10.41
N THR A 265 20.65 43.50 -10.10
CA THR A 265 19.96 44.77 -10.33
C THR A 265 20.59 45.96 -9.58
N PRO A 266 20.74 45.94 -8.23
CA PRO A 266 21.34 47.06 -7.51
C PRO A 266 22.84 47.19 -7.81
N VAL A 267 23.56 46.10 -8.07
CA VAL A 267 24.98 46.17 -8.49
C VAL A 267 25.13 46.88 -9.85
N THR A 268 24.22 46.61 -10.78
CA THR A 268 24.21 47.27 -12.09
C THR A 268 23.88 48.76 -11.95
N ALA A 269 22.91 49.11 -11.10
CA ALA A 269 22.56 50.49 -10.81
C ALA A 269 23.73 51.24 -10.14
N LEU A 270 24.37 50.62 -9.15
CA LEU A 270 25.54 51.16 -8.46
C LEU A 270 26.67 51.49 -9.46
N ARG A 271 27.02 50.55 -10.34
CA ARG A 271 28.04 50.78 -11.37
C ARG A 271 27.64 51.89 -12.36
N GLY A 272 26.35 51.97 -12.71
CA GLY A 272 25.81 53.01 -13.58
C GLY A 272 25.92 54.41 -12.98
N PHE A 273 25.39 54.59 -11.77
CA PHE A 273 25.43 55.87 -11.06
C PHE A 273 26.86 56.28 -10.67
N ALA A 274 27.72 55.34 -10.31
CA ALA A 274 29.14 55.65 -10.06
C ALA A 274 29.82 56.20 -11.34
N SER A 275 29.55 55.58 -12.50
CA SER A 275 30.07 56.08 -13.80
C SER A 275 29.52 57.46 -14.15
N LEU A 276 28.23 57.70 -13.90
CA LEU A 276 27.59 59.01 -14.13
C LEU A 276 28.15 60.08 -13.18
N ALA A 277 28.34 59.76 -11.91
CA ALA A 277 28.94 60.66 -10.92
C ALA A 277 30.33 61.13 -11.35
N VAL A 278 31.19 60.20 -11.82
CA VAL A 278 32.52 60.52 -12.34
C VAL A 278 32.43 61.45 -13.56
N ARG A 279 31.52 61.16 -14.49
CA ARG A 279 31.33 61.97 -15.70
C ARG A 279 30.84 63.38 -15.35
N HIS A 280 29.81 63.52 -14.51
CA HIS A 280 29.26 64.82 -14.12
C HIS A 280 30.27 65.65 -13.33
N PHE A 281 31.09 65.00 -12.50
CA PHE A 281 32.20 65.66 -11.82
C PHE A 281 33.24 66.21 -12.81
N GLN A 282 33.60 65.43 -13.85
CA GLN A 282 34.53 65.88 -14.90
C GLN A 282 33.97 67.02 -15.77
N THR A 283 32.65 67.08 -15.97
CA THR A 283 32.00 68.16 -16.74
C THR A 283 31.69 69.40 -15.91
N GLY A 284 32.02 69.42 -14.62
CA GLY A 284 31.77 70.54 -13.71
C GLY A 284 30.33 70.64 -13.16
N ASP A 285 29.47 69.64 -13.43
CA ASP A 285 28.13 69.56 -12.85
C ASP A 285 28.16 68.84 -11.49
N GLN A 286 28.69 69.55 -10.50
CA GLN A 286 28.89 69.02 -9.16
C GLN A 286 27.56 68.64 -8.48
N GLN A 287 26.47 69.36 -8.76
CA GLN A 287 25.19 69.12 -8.10
C GLN A 287 24.53 67.84 -8.60
N THR A 288 24.63 67.53 -9.90
CA THR A 288 24.15 66.25 -10.44
C THR A 288 25.07 65.09 -10.01
N ALA A 289 26.39 65.31 -9.93
CA ALA A 289 27.32 64.30 -9.41
C ALA A 289 27.02 63.90 -7.96
N ILE A 290 26.63 64.84 -7.10
CA ILE A 290 26.20 64.56 -5.72
C ILE A 290 24.91 63.71 -5.71
N LYS A 291 23.94 63.99 -6.59
CA LYS A 291 22.72 63.19 -6.71
C LYS A 291 23.02 61.77 -7.18
N ASP A 292 23.94 61.59 -8.11
CA ASP A 292 24.36 60.26 -8.54
C ASP A 292 25.05 59.49 -7.41
N MET A 293 25.88 60.14 -6.60
CA MET A 293 26.48 59.52 -5.41
C MET A 293 25.44 59.15 -4.34
N ASP A 294 24.40 59.96 -4.16
CA ASP A 294 23.27 59.59 -3.30
C ASP A 294 22.57 58.31 -3.81
N MET A 295 22.43 58.16 -5.12
CA MET A 295 21.89 56.94 -5.73
C MET A 295 22.83 55.72 -5.60
N VAL A 296 24.15 55.94 -5.59
CA VAL A 296 25.15 54.90 -5.26
C VAL A 296 24.96 54.43 -3.83
N ASN A 297 24.88 55.34 -2.85
CA ASN A 297 24.67 54.98 -1.44
C ASN A 297 23.36 54.23 -1.23
N LYS A 298 22.25 54.71 -1.80
CA LYS A 298 20.96 54.01 -1.75
C LYS A 298 21.02 52.60 -2.35
N SER A 299 21.82 52.41 -3.41
CA SER A 299 21.99 51.09 -4.02
C SER A 299 22.85 50.17 -3.14
N ALA A 300 23.85 50.70 -2.44
CA ALA A 300 24.66 49.96 -1.48
C ALA A 300 23.87 49.55 -0.24
N GLU A 301 23.08 50.45 0.33
CA GLU A 301 22.15 50.16 1.44
C GLU A 301 21.18 49.03 1.06
N GLY A 302 20.61 49.06 -0.14
CA GLY A 302 19.73 47.98 -0.62
C GLY A 302 20.45 46.63 -0.80
N ILE A 303 21.74 46.62 -1.15
CA ILE A 303 22.54 45.39 -1.20
C ILE A 303 22.78 44.86 0.21
N GLU A 304 23.11 45.75 1.16
CA GLU A 304 23.32 45.37 2.56
C GLU A 304 22.06 44.76 3.17
N GLU A 305 20.89 45.36 2.94
CA GLU A 305 19.59 44.80 3.34
C GLU A 305 19.36 43.40 2.77
N LEU A 306 19.60 43.20 1.47
CA LEU A 306 19.45 41.89 0.83
C LEU A 306 20.42 40.85 1.39
N VAL A 307 21.68 41.21 1.66
CA VAL A 307 22.66 40.30 2.27
C VAL A 307 22.22 39.91 3.68
N ASN A 308 21.75 40.88 4.48
CA ASN A 308 21.25 40.62 5.82
C ASN A 308 20.01 39.72 5.81
N ASP A 309 19.08 39.95 4.88
CA ASP A 309 17.91 39.07 4.66
C ASP A 309 18.36 37.63 4.34
N LEU A 310 19.32 37.44 3.44
CA LEU A 310 19.84 36.12 3.07
C LEU A 310 20.53 35.42 4.25
N LEU A 311 21.28 36.16 5.08
CA LEU A 311 21.90 35.63 6.29
C LEU A 311 20.86 35.24 7.35
N ASP A 312 19.82 36.05 7.54
CA ASP A 312 18.72 35.73 8.45
C ASP A 312 17.97 34.47 7.98
N VAL A 313 17.68 34.33 6.69
CA VAL A 313 17.10 33.11 6.11
C VAL A 313 17.99 31.89 6.41
N SER A 314 19.30 31.99 6.14
CA SER A 314 20.24 30.91 6.40
C SER A 314 20.27 30.49 7.88
N ARG A 315 20.29 31.47 8.80
CA ARG A 315 20.31 31.23 10.25
C ARG A 315 19.00 30.61 10.76
N ILE A 316 17.86 31.04 10.21
CA ILE A 316 16.54 30.50 10.57
C ILE A 316 16.42 29.04 10.10
N GLU A 317 16.78 28.74 8.85
CA GLU A 317 16.69 27.38 8.30
C GLU A 317 17.60 26.38 9.03
N GLN A 318 18.79 26.82 9.40
CA GLN A 318 19.73 26.01 10.16
C GLN A 318 19.37 25.90 11.65
N LYS A 319 18.28 26.55 12.10
CA LYS A 319 17.88 26.65 13.51
C LYS A 319 18.99 27.20 14.41
N ARG A 320 19.82 28.10 13.86
CA ARG A 320 20.98 28.72 14.53
C ARG A 320 20.69 30.11 15.06
N LEU A 321 19.57 30.72 14.68
CA LEU A 321 19.16 32.01 15.22
C LEU A 321 18.78 31.88 16.70
N LYS A 322 19.55 32.52 17.58
CA LYS A 322 19.26 32.61 19.02
C LYS A 322 18.40 33.85 19.28
N LEU A 323 17.32 33.70 20.02
CA LEU A 323 16.44 34.80 20.42
C LEU A 323 16.73 35.21 21.87
N GLU A 324 16.78 36.51 22.11
CA GLU A 324 16.91 37.08 23.45
C GLU A 324 15.55 37.50 23.99
N ILE A 325 14.79 36.54 24.53
CA ILE A 325 13.45 36.80 25.07
C ILE A 325 13.56 37.66 26.34
N LYS A 326 13.01 38.89 26.28
CA LYS A 326 12.95 39.85 27.39
C LYS A 326 11.52 40.38 27.54
N GLN A 327 11.16 40.84 28.74
CA GLN A 327 9.91 41.58 28.93
C GLN A 327 10.13 43.03 28.55
N PHE A 328 9.29 43.58 27.69
CA PHE A 328 9.39 44.98 27.27
C PHE A 328 8.02 45.55 26.90
N ASP A 329 7.95 46.89 26.84
CA ASP A 329 6.76 47.62 26.44
C ASP A 329 6.66 47.73 24.92
N LEU A 330 5.70 46.98 24.35
CA LEU A 330 5.41 46.99 22.93
C LEU A 330 4.96 48.37 22.44
N THR A 331 4.25 49.14 23.29
CA THR A 331 3.77 50.47 22.94
C THR A 331 4.93 51.42 22.66
N THR A 332 5.96 51.41 23.49
CA THR A 332 7.18 52.20 23.26
C THR A 332 7.90 51.79 21.99
N LEU A 333 8.03 50.48 21.74
CA LEU A 333 8.68 49.97 20.52
C LEU A 333 7.93 50.41 19.25
N VAL A 334 6.59 50.33 19.24
CA VAL A 334 5.80 50.76 18.08
C VAL A 334 5.94 52.27 17.84
N VAL A 335 6.02 53.08 18.91
CA VAL A 335 6.30 54.53 18.79
C VAL A 335 7.65 54.77 18.11
N GLU A 336 8.71 54.04 18.49
CA GLU A 336 10.02 54.16 17.81
C GLU A 336 9.93 53.81 16.33
N VAL A 337 9.21 52.74 15.98
CA VAL A 337 9.03 52.31 14.57
C VAL A 337 8.28 53.38 13.77
N VAL A 338 7.24 53.97 14.35
CA VAL A 338 6.47 55.06 13.72
C VAL A 338 7.33 56.28 13.51
N GLN A 339 8.12 56.69 14.50
CA GLN A 339 9.05 57.82 14.39
C GLN A 339 10.09 57.60 13.28
N GLN A 340 10.66 56.39 13.21
CA GLN A 340 11.62 56.02 12.17
C GLN A 340 11.01 56.10 10.75
N LEU A 341 9.77 55.65 10.59
CA LEU A 341 9.10 55.58 9.29
C LEU A 341 8.27 56.81 8.93
N GLN A 342 8.17 57.80 9.83
CA GLN A 342 7.43 59.03 9.60
C GLN A 342 7.98 59.85 8.44
N SER A 343 9.31 59.98 8.34
CA SER A 343 9.97 60.75 7.29
C SER A 343 9.71 60.14 5.90
N PRO A 344 9.95 58.83 5.66
CA PRO A 344 9.56 58.16 4.42
C PRO A 344 8.08 58.27 4.07
N ALA A 345 7.17 58.14 5.05
CA ALA A 345 5.73 58.28 4.83
C ALA A 345 5.36 59.70 4.37
N THR A 346 5.90 60.72 5.03
CA THR A 346 5.66 62.14 4.73
C THR A 346 6.21 62.51 3.35
N GLN A 347 7.41 62.02 2.99
CA GLN A 347 7.99 62.24 1.66
C GLN A 347 7.11 61.68 0.53
N LYS A 348 6.31 60.64 0.81
CA LYS A 348 5.36 60.05 -0.13
C LYS A 348 3.96 60.67 -0.04
N GLY A 349 3.74 61.61 0.87
CA GLY A 349 2.44 62.25 1.11
C GLY A 349 1.41 61.35 1.80
N LEU A 350 1.85 60.37 2.60
CA LEU A 350 0.99 59.45 3.35
C LEU A 350 0.81 59.89 4.80
N SER A 351 -0.39 59.66 5.36
CA SER A 351 -0.62 59.78 6.80
C SER A 351 -0.24 58.48 7.49
N LEU A 352 0.76 58.52 8.39
CA LEU A 352 1.12 57.40 9.28
C LEU A 352 0.61 57.72 10.69
N THR A 353 -0.35 56.95 11.18
CA THR A 353 -1.00 57.19 12.48
C THR A 353 -0.88 55.97 13.38
N TYR A 354 -0.59 56.20 14.67
CA TYR A 354 -0.60 55.17 15.70
C TYR A 354 -1.68 55.47 16.73
N GLU A 355 -2.66 54.58 16.83
CA GLU A 355 -3.71 54.62 17.85
C GLU A 355 -3.16 54.05 19.16
N LYS A 356 -2.50 54.91 19.93
CA LYS A 356 -1.84 54.53 21.18
C LYS A 356 -2.88 54.00 22.19
N PRO A 357 -2.67 52.80 22.76
CA PRO A 357 -3.57 52.24 23.76
C PRO A 357 -3.43 52.99 25.10
N THR A 358 -4.47 52.96 25.92
CA THR A 358 -4.50 53.63 27.23
C THR A 358 -3.59 52.97 28.27
N LYS A 359 -3.25 51.70 28.08
CA LYS A 359 -2.37 50.92 28.96
C LYS A 359 -1.14 50.45 28.18
N ASN A 360 0.00 50.42 28.86
CA ASN A 360 1.23 49.85 28.31
C ASN A 360 1.07 48.35 28.08
N LEU A 361 1.58 47.88 26.94
CA LEU A 361 1.41 46.52 26.47
C LEU A 361 2.71 45.74 26.69
N ILE A 362 2.79 44.97 27.78
CA ILE A 362 4.01 44.19 28.09
C ILE A 362 3.95 42.80 27.44
N ILE A 363 4.97 42.48 26.64
CA ILE A 363 5.13 41.17 26.00
C ILE A 363 6.48 40.53 26.34
N ALA A 364 6.57 39.20 26.27
CA ALA A 364 7.82 38.44 26.36
C ALA A 364 8.25 38.03 24.95
N ALA A 365 9.18 38.77 24.37
CA ALA A 365 9.72 38.51 23.04
C ALA A 365 11.14 39.10 22.92
N ASP A 366 11.79 38.89 21.78
CA ASP A 366 13.05 39.56 21.47
C ASP A 366 12.74 40.98 20.95
N PRO A 367 13.09 42.06 21.68
CA PRO A 367 12.75 43.42 21.27
C PRO A 367 13.34 43.80 19.91
N GLY A 368 14.55 43.34 19.60
CA GLY A 368 15.22 43.63 18.33
C GLY A 368 14.52 42.96 17.16
N LYS A 369 14.15 41.68 17.32
CA LYS A 369 13.41 40.94 16.28
C LYS A 369 11.97 41.40 16.14
N VAL A 370 11.31 41.82 17.22
CA VAL A 370 9.99 42.44 17.14
C VAL A 370 10.05 43.79 16.44
N LYS A 371 11.06 44.62 16.69
CA LYS A 371 11.31 45.86 15.94
C LYS A 371 11.50 45.57 14.45
N GLN A 372 12.31 44.57 14.10
CA GLN A 372 12.50 44.12 12.72
C GLN A 372 11.18 43.72 12.04
N ILE A 373 10.31 42.97 12.74
CA ILE A 373 8.96 42.62 12.25
C ILE A 373 8.16 43.88 11.92
N PHE A 374 8.03 44.81 12.87
CA PHE A 374 7.19 45.99 12.66
C PHE A 374 7.75 46.96 11.62
N VAL A 375 9.08 47.14 11.56
CA VAL A 375 9.72 47.94 10.51
C VAL A 375 9.41 47.34 9.13
N ASN A 376 9.50 46.02 8.96
CA ASN A 376 9.18 45.38 7.69
C ASN A 376 7.69 45.50 7.34
N LEU A 377 6.77 45.29 8.29
CA LEU A 377 5.33 45.35 8.02
C LEU A 377 4.85 46.77 7.72
N VAL A 378 5.24 47.75 8.55
CA VAL A 378 4.87 49.16 8.34
C VAL A 378 5.59 49.72 7.10
N GLY A 379 6.85 49.33 6.88
CA GLY A 379 7.59 49.64 5.66
C GLY A 379 6.87 49.12 4.42
N ASN A 380 6.37 47.88 4.43
CA ASN A 380 5.55 47.34 3.34
C ASN A 380 4.24 48.11 3.16
N ALA A 381 3.53 48.44 4.24
CA ALA A 381 2.31 49.26 4.17
C ALA A 381 2.56 50.62 3.48
N ILE A 382 3.63 51.34 3.85
CA ILE A 382 4.03 52.61 3.23
C ILE A 382 4.42 52.40 1.76
N LYS A 383 5.18 51.34 1.48
CA LYS A 383 5.70 51.02 0.16
C LYS A 383 4.60 50.72 -0.86
N TYR A 384 3.58 49.94 -0.47
CA TYR A 384 2.47 49.53 -1.34
C TYR A 384 1.27 50.49 -1.32
N THR A 385 1.32 51.54 -0.50
CA THR A 385 0.32 52.63 -0.52
C THR A 385 0.82 53.80 -1.36
N GLN A 386 0.10 54.18 -2.41
CA GLN A 386 0.46 55.35 -3.22
C GLN A 386 -0.10 56.66 -2.66
N LYS A 387 -1.36 56.63 -2.21
CA LYS A 387 -2.07 57.76 -1.58
C LYS A 387 -2.95 57.21 -0.46
N GLY A 388 -3.13 57.99 0.60
CA GLY A 388 -3.98 57.64 1.73
C GLY A 388 -3.21 57.51 3.04
N SER A 389 -3.48 56.45 3.80
CA SER A 389 -3.01 56.33 5.18
C SER A 389 -2.61 54.91 5.59
N VAL A 390 -1.70 54.84 6.54
CA VAL A 390 -1.32 53.63 7.28
C VAL A 390 -1.65 53.87 8.74
N VAL A 391 -2.47 52.99 9.33
CA VAL A 391 -2.91 53.07 10.72
C VAL A 391 -2.43 51.84 11.47
N ILE A 392 -1.81 52.04 12.62
CA ILE A 392 -1.40 50.98 13.53
C ILE A 392 -2.26 51.07 14.79
N SER A 393 -2.86 49.95 15.19
CA SER A 393 -3.69 49.86 16.39
C SER A 393 -3.47 48.53 17.12
N HIS A 394 -4.01 48.41 18.33
CA HIS A 394 -3.94 47.19 19.13
C HIS A 394 -5.31 46.76 19.62
N GLU A 395 -5.58 45.45 19.56
CA GLU A 395 -6.74 44.81 20.16
C GLU A 395 -6.26 43.79 21.21
N LEU A 396 -6.86 43.84 22.39
CA LEU A 396 -6.63 42.88 23.46
C LEU A 396 -7.69 41.78 23.38
N GLU A 397 -7.27 40.53 23.22
CA GLU A 397 -8.16 39.38 23.22
C GLU A 397 -7.63 38.33 24.21
N GLY A 398 -8.27 38.24 25.38
CA GLY A 398 -7.87 37.34 26.45
C GLY A 398 -6.43 37.59 26.91
N ASN A 399 -5.56 36.59 26.69
CA ASN A 399 -4.14 36.65 27.06
C ASN A 399 -3.21 36.92 25.86
N THR A 400 -3.74 37.57 24.82
CA THR A 400 -2.99 37.90 23.60
C THR A 400 -3.22 39.35 23.18
N ILE A 401 -2.19 39.95 22.60
CA ILE A 401 -2.26 41.24 21.91
C ILE A 401 -2.26 40.97 20.42
N LYS A 402 -3.24 41.55 19.72
CA LYS A 402 -3.23 41.69 18.27
C LYS A 402 -2.79 43.10 17.93
N THR A 403 -1.71 43.24 17.18
CA THR A 403 -1.31 44.52 16.57
C THR A 403 -1.77 44.50 15.12
N LEU A 404 -2.57 45.49 14.74
CA LEU A 404 -3.18 45.60 13.43
C LEU A 404 -2.49 46.74 12.68
N ILE A 405 -1.93 46.43 11.51
CA ILE A 405 -1.36 47.41 10.58
C ILE A 405 -2.28 47.46 9.37
N LYS A 406 -3.04 48.54 9.23
CA LYS A 406 -4.01 48.74 8.15
C LYS A 406 -3.52 49.80 7.18
N ASP A 407 -3.45 49.47 5.91
CA ASP A 407 -3.15 50.40 4.83
C ASP A 407 -4.32 50.56 3.86
N THR A 408 -4.34 51.68 3.14
CA THR A 408 -5.28 51.96 2.05
C THR A 408 -4.61 51.79 0.69
N GLY A 409 -3.67 50.84 0.58
CA GLY A 409 -2.86 50.63 -0.60
C GLY A 409 -3.56 49.85 -1.70
N ILE A 410 -2.75 49.31 -2.62
CA ILE A 410 -3.24 48.59 -3.80
C ILE A 410 -3.97 47.27 -3.49
N GLY A 411 -3.90 46.78 -2.25
CA GLY A 411 -4.43 45.48 -1.86
C GLY A 411 -3.71 44.29 -2.51
N ILE A 412 -4.13 43.09 -2.14
CA ILE A 412 -3.55 41.82 -2.60
C ILE A 412 -4.69 40.96 -3.18
N PRO A 413 -4.55 40.42 -4.40
CA PRO A 413 -5.52 39.50 -4.98
C PRO A 413 -5.68 38.24 -4.12
N ALA A 414 -6.90 37.72 -4.01
CA ALA A 414 -7.19 36.56 -3.17
C ALA A 414 -6.38 35.30 -3.52
N GLN A 415 -6.01 35.15 -4.80
CA GLN A 415 -5.21 34.03 -5.31
C GLN A 415 -3.77 34.03 -4.80
N GLU A 416 -3.25 35.21 -4.42
CA GLU A 416 -1.86 35.43 -4.01
C GLU A 416 -1.68 35.35 -2.48
N LEU A 417 -2.77 35.40 -1.71
CA LEU A 417 -2.72 35.33 -0.24
C LEU A 417 -2.07 34.04 0.30
N PRO A 418 -2.32 32.84 -0.25
CA PRO A 418 -1.73 31.60 0.27
C PRO A 418 -0.20 31.56 0.15
N THR A 419 0.35 32.14 -0.92
CA THR A 419 1.76 32.06 -1.29
C THR A 419 2.56 33.28 -0.83
N LEU A 420 1.91 34.31 -0.27
CA LEU A 420 2.55 35.57 0.14
C LEU A 420 3.71 35.39 1.14
N PHE A 421 3.62 34.36 1.98
CA PHE A 421 4.64 34.03 2.97
C PHE A 421 5.74 33.10 2.44
N GLU A 422 5.72 32.73 1.17
CA GLU A 422 6.79 31.93 0.56
C GLU A 422 8.03 32.78 0.25
N LYS A 423 9.20 32.14 0.18
CA LYS A 423 10.46 32.84 -0.07
C LYS A 423 10.48 33.41 -1.49
N PHE A 424 10.94 34.65 -1.63
CA PHE A 424 11.03 35.38 -2.90
C PHE A 424 9.70 35.54 -3.65
N HIS A 425 8.59 35.22 -2.99
CA HIS A 425 7.29 35.38 -3.61
C HIS A 425 6.94 36.87 -3.67
N ARG A 426 6.57 37.34 -4.86
CA ARG A 426 6.15 38.71 -5.12
C ARG A 426 5.00 38.68 -6.10
N VAL A 427 3.89 39.33 -5.74
CA VAL A 427 2.75 39.52 -6.63
C VAL A 427 3.23 40.27 -7.88
N GLN A 428 3.17 39.65 -9.06
CA GLN A 428 3.64 40.24 -10.32
C GLN A 428 2.49 40.91 -11.10
N ASN A 429 2.14 42.14 -10.74
CA ASN A 429 1.15 42.96 -11.46
C ASN A 429 1.80 44.26 -11.97
N GLU A 430 1.17 44.93 -12.94
CA GLU A 430 1.65 46.22 -13.47
C GLU A 430 1.90 47.27 -12.37
N LYS A 431 1.05 47.26 -11.34
CA LYS A 431 1.15 48.17 -10.17
C LYS A 431 2.29 47.82 -9.20
N THR A 432 2.78 46.58 -9.18
CA THR A 432 3.86 46.13 -8.27
C THR A 432 5.21 46.00 -8.97
N ARG A 433 5.25 45.95 -10.31
CA ARG A 433 6.46 45.75 -11.11
C ARG A 433 7.55 46.80 -10.88
N GLN A 434 7.16 48.03 -10.55
CA GLN A 434 8.10 49.14 -10.26
C GLN A 434 8.53 49.20 -8.79
N ILE A 435 7.89 48.43 -7.90
CA ILE A 435 8.14 48.45 -6.46
C ILE A 435 9.26 47.45 -6.13
N ARG A 436 10.47 47.94 -5.86
CA ARG A 436 11.66 47.12 -5.52
C ARG A 436 11.50 46.36 -4.20
N GLY A 437 11.87 45.09 -4.11
CA GLY A 437 11.89 44.35 -2.83
C GLY A 437 12.36 42.91 -2.98
N THR A 438 12.98 42.38 -1.94
CA THR A 438 13.63 41.04 -1.95
C THR A 438 12.64 39.88 -1.96
N GLY A 439 11.40 40.10 -1.52
CA GLY A 439 10.42 39.02 -1.32
C GLY A 439 10.75 38.10 -0.13
N LEU A 440 11.74 38.45 0.69
CA LEU A 440 12.14 37.68 1.88
C LEU A 440 11.55 38.26 3.17
N GLY A 441 11.32 39.56 3.23
CA GLY A 441 10.92 40.25 4.46
C GLY A 441 9.69 39.64 5.14
N LEU A 442 8.65 39.26 4.38
CA LEU A 442 7.43 38.69 4.97
C LEU A 442 7.62 37.25 5.44
N TRP A 443 8.38 36.42 4.72
CA TRP A 443 8.78 35.09 5.19
C TRP A 443 9.59 35.20 6.48
N ILE A 444 10.59 36.08 6.54
CA ILE A 444 11.42 36.33 7.74
C ILE A 444 10.52 36.76 8.90
N THR A 445 9.60 37.70 8.65
CA THR A 445 8.65 38.20 9.66
C THR A 445 7.81 37.08 10.24
N LYS A 446 7.27 36.19 9.40
CA LYS A 446 6.49 35.03 9.84
C LYS A 446 7.34 34.09 10.69
N GLN A 447 8.55 33.76 10.24
CA GLN A 447 9.45 32.87 10.98
C GLN A 447 9.85 33.46 12.34
N LEU A 448 10.19 34.75 12.40
CA LEU A 448 10.51 35.42 13.66
C LEU A 448 9.32 35.42 14.61
N ALA A 449 8.12 35.74 14.13
CA ALA A 449 6.90 35.71 14.94
C ALA A 449 6.63 34.29 15.49
N GLU A 450 6.70 33.26 14.64
CA GLU A 450 6.48 31.86 15.04
C GLU A 450 7.52 31.37 16.05
N MET A 451 8.81 31.72 15.87
CA MET A 451 9.87 31.40 16.84
C MET A 451 9.64 32.05 18.21
N MET A 452 8.94 33.18 18.25
CA MET A 452 8.50 33.89 19.47
C MET A 452 7.10 33.47 19.94
N LYS A 453 6.56 32.34 19.43
CA LYS A 453 5.21 31.82 19.73
C LYS A 453 4.06 32.76 19.34
N GLY A 454 4.34 33.73 18.47
CA GLY A 454 3.35 34.60 17.86
C GLY A 454 2.73 34.00 16.60
N LYS A 455 1.78 34.73 16.03
CA LYS A 455 1.15 34.39 14.74
C LYS A 455 1.03 35.65 13.88
N ILE A 456 1.01 35.47 12.57
CA ILE A 456 0.75 36.55 11.62
C ILE A 456 -0.37 36.15 10.66
N PHE A 457 -1.27 37.08 10.40
CA PHE A 457 -2.39 36.93 9.48
C PHE A 457 -2.47 38.15 8.56
N ILE A 458 -3.03 37.96 7.37
CA ILE A 458 -3.21 39.02 6.39
C ILE A 458 -4.63 38.91 5.83
N GLU A 459 -5.35 40.02 5.92
CA GLU A 459 -6.65 40.23 5.32
C GLU A 459 -6.48 41.33 4.28
N SER A 460 -6.80 41.08 3.02
CA SER A 460 -6.63 42.08 1.97
C SER A 460 -7.75 41.98 0.94
N ILE A 461 -8.14 43.15 0.42
CA ILE A 461 -9.07 43.27 -0.69
C ILE A 461 -8.37 44.10 -1.76
N GLU A 462 -8.27 43.54 -2.96
CA GLU A 462 -7.62 44.22 -4.09
C GLU A 462 -8.23 45.62 -4.33
N ASN A 463 -7.36 46.60 -4.54
CA ASN A 463 -7.68 48.03 -4.71
C ASN A 463 -8.35 48.73 -3.51
N THR A 464 -8.48 48.07 -2.36
CA THR A 464 -9.07 48.67 -1.15
C THR A 464 -8.03 48.88 -0.05
N GLY A 465 -7.09 47.93 0.08
CA GLY A 465 -6.01 48.00 1.07
C GLY A 465 -5.74 46.66 1.73
N THR A 466 -4.76 46.64 2.63
CA THR A 466 -4.36 45.44 3.37
C THR A 466 -4.37 45.68 4.86
N LYS A 467 -4.72 44.64 5.61
CA LYS A 467 -4.68 44.60 7.06
C LYS A 467 -3.83 43.42 7.49
N VAL A 468 -2.67 43.72 8.07
CA VAL A 468 -1.76 42.73 8.64
C VAL A 468 -1.97 42.65 10.14
N ILE A 469 -2.14 41.45 10.68
CA ILE A 469 -2.42 41.21 12.10
C ILE A 469 -1.28 40.38 12.68
N VAL A 470 -0.55 40.93 13.63
CA VAL A 470 0.50 40.23 14.38
C VAL A 470 0.01 39.95 15.78
N VAL A 471 0.10 38.70 16.21
CA VAL A 471 -0.40 38.24 17.51
C VAL A 471 0.77 37.81 18.38
N PHE A 472 0.89 38.39 19.57
CA PHE A 472 1.84 37.96 20.60
C PHE A 472 1.13 37.64 21.92
N PRO A 473 1.64 36.70 22.72
CA PRO A 473 1.11 36.46 24.06
C PRO A 473 1.37 37.66 24.97
N LEU A 474 0.31 38.15 25.61
CA LEU A 474 0.38 39.21 26.60
C LEU A 474 0.89 38.62 27.91
N ILE A 475 1.83 39.31 28.56
CA ILE A 475 2.12 39.02 29.97
C ILE A 475 1.13 39.82 30.80
N GLN A 476 0.24 39.14 31.52
CA GLN A 476 -0.58 39.81 32.52
C GLN A 476 0.35 40.44 33.57
N GLN A 477 0.29 41.77 33.70
CA GLN A 477 0.84 42.42 34.87
C GLN A 477 0.07 41.90 36.08
N ASN A 478 0.74 41.14 36.94
CA ASN A 478 0.16 40.70 38.21
C ASN A 478 -0.03 41.96 39.07
N PRO A 479 -1.24 42.33 39.52
CA PRO A 479 -1.48 43.59 40.26
C PRO A 479 -0.92 43.60 41.71
N GLY A 480 0.10 42.82 42.04
CA GLY A 480 0.44 42.51 43.43
C GLY A 480 1.93 42.32 43.69
N LEU A 481 2.74 43.34 43.43
CA LEU A 481 4.02 43.59 44.12
C LEU A 481 4.28 45.10 44.11
N GLY A 482 3.40 45.84 44.79
CA GLY A 482 3.74 47.13 45.35
C GLY A 482 4.48 46.91 46.67
N ASP A 483 5.50 47.73 46.89
CA ASP A 483 6.40 47.79 48.04
C ASP A 483 5.84 47.23 49.36
N LYS A 484 6.63 46.36 49.98
CA LYS A 484 6.63 46.15 51.43
C LYS A 484 7.96 46.58 52.00
#